data_AF-A0A812K6V0-F1
#
_entry.id   AF-A0A812K6V0-F1
#
_cell.length_a   1.000
_cell.length_b   1.000
_cell.length_c   1.000
_cell.angle_alpha   90.00
_cell.angle_beta   90.00
_cell.angle_gamma   90.00
#
_symmetry.space_group_name_H-M   'P 1'
#
loop_
_entity.id
_entity.type
_entity.pdbx_description
1 polymer ?
#
loop_
_entity_poly.entity_id
_entity_poly.type
_entity_poly.pdbx_seq_one_letter_code
_entity_poly.pdbx_strand_id
1 'polypeptide(L)'
;MGSLRPWNLFGRTLYIASTEGGALNSNLAIQLSQARARQQAQEASRFSSPFARNLAYLLWPFSAAWALLWVARWRYRDSDRLRELESKPGGAILLDLLAWRVTAHLGPYQVPNFSKAKMHEEPLKLLQDPVLLDHERMRALSRLGQLSQRRMAALSFSPPGMQQGSPLLAIEPLLFEAFYEDSASATKSPGTSSDTHRAAAAKIILDVVAACPSQDRAVPAWVLSGLVKAQGIPWQVGPQGEELRATLLLQLLRTPSNAAAAGSLPEVRQYLGDAGIKRKEDTAWPLKAYLMSGETHDLLRKGARLVTKQCPGAVESRTKRDRDTPTLQTKRDVRNFWTSILLTAGWASFQHWTAVFTAQAVLQLLAGIGSASAGAVVLEAIWTAEEHVIQTEWYWEGVYSTPASAAMTLVNCVALAWAARFACILPFAFSRLFKDDYMDAYRTFT
;
A
#
# COMPACT_ATOMS: atom_id res chain seq x y z
N MET A 1 -16.32 34.61 -26.17
CA MET A 1 -15.53 35.06 -25.01
C MET A 1 -15.19 33.85 -24.17
N GLY A 2 -13.90 33.49 -24.09
CA GLY A 2 -13.44 32.20 -23.58
C GLY A 2 -13.78 31.99 -22.10
N SER A 3 -14.28 30.80 -21.78
CA SER A 3 -14.43 30.33 -20.41
C SER A 3 -13.08 30.49 -19.69
N LEU A 4 -13.02 31.33 -18.66
CA LEU A 4 -11.85 31.45 -17.80
C LEU A 4 -11.69 30.12 -17.05
N ARG A 5 -10.82 29.25 -17.56
CA ARG A 5 -10.47 27.99 -16.90
C ARG A 5 -9.78 28.32 -15.56
N PRO A 6 -9.99 27.53 -14.50
CA PRO A 6 -9.40 27.77 -13.17
C PRO A 6 -7.88 28.02 -13.20
N TRP A 7 -7.17 27.34 -14.12
CA TRP A 7 -5.73 27.50 -14.34
C TRP A 7 -5.31 28.91 -14.80
N ASN A 8 -6.11 29.56 -15.64
CA ASN A 8 -5.82 30.92 -16.13
C ASN A 8 -6.07 31.97 -15.04
N LEU A 9 -7.04 31.71 -14.15
CA LEU A 9 -7.30 32.52 -12.97
C LEU A 9 -6.15 32.38 -11.97
N PHE A 10 -5.74 31.16 -11.66
CA PHE A 10 -4.63 30.88 -10.74
C PHE A 10 -3.32 31.53 -11.22
N GLY A 11 -2.94 31.30 -12.48
CA GLY A 11 -1.72 31.88 -13.06
C GLY A 11 -1.72 33.42 -13.08
N ARG A 12 -2.85 34.05 -13.44
CA ARG A 12 -2.99 35.51 -13.38
C ARG A 12 -2.93 36.05 -11.96
N THR A 13 -3.50 35.34 -10.99
CA THR A 13 -3.51 35.79 -9.59
C THR A 13 -2.15 35.65 -8.93
N LEU A 14 -1.37 34.61 -9.27
CA LEU A 14 0.03 34.49 -8.84
C LEU A 14 0.91 35.56 -9.48
N TYR A 15 0.71 35.84 -10.77
CA TYR A 15 1.42 36.90 -11.47
C TYR A 15 1.16 38.27 -10.82
N ILE A 16 -0.11 38.63 -10.59
CA ILE A 16 -0.50 39.89 -9.94
C ILE A 16 -0.01 39.97 -8.49
N ALA A 17 -0.08 38.87 -7.73
CA ALA A 17 0.48 38.82 -6.37
C ALA A 17 2.00 39.04 -6.37
N SER A 18 2.70 38.56 -7.40
CA SER A 18 4.15 38.74 -7.55
C SER A 18 4.55 40.12 -8.07
N THR A 19 3.71 40.80 -8.86
CA THR A 19 4.05 42.06 -9.53
C THR A 19 3.44 43.30 -8.89
N GLU A 20 2.30 43.20 -8.21
CA GLU A 20 1.52 44.37 -7.71
C GLU A 20 1.34 44.38 -6.19
N GLY A 21 2.08 43.55 -5.44
CA GLY A 21 2.04 43.55 -3.97
C GLY A 21 0.68 43.22 -3.35
N GLY A 22 -0.23 42.59 -4.13
CA GLY A 22 -1.55 42.17 -3.67
C GLY A 22 -2.68 43.20 -3.82
N ALA A 23 -2.44 44.39 -4.38
CA ALA A 23 -3.49 45.39 -4.60
C ALA A 23 -4.26 45.12 -5.91
N LEU A 24 -5.37 44.36 -5.82
CA LEU A 24 -6.26 44.13 -6.96
C LEU A 24 -6.98 45.42 -7.38
N ASN A 25 -6.77 45.88 -8.61
CA ASN A 25 -7.50 47.00 -9.22
C ASN A 25 -9.04 46.79 -9.10
N SER A 26 -9.79 47.82 -8.68
CA SER A 26 -11.23 47.74 -8.35
C SER A 26 -12.09 47.23 -9.51
N ASN A 27 -11.74 47.59 -10.74
CA ASN A 27 -12.41 47.10 -11.95
C ASN A 27 -12.20 45.59 -12.16
N LEU A 28 -11.02 45.07 -11.81
CA LEU A 28 -10.71 43.64 -11.88
C LEU A 28 -11.47 42.86 -10.80
N ALA A 29 -11.61 43.43 -9.60
CA ALA A 29 -12.39 42.85 -8.51
C ALA A 29 -13.88 42.73 -8.86
N ILE A 30 -14.45 43.74 -9.54
CA ILE A 30 -15.84 43.74 -10.02
C ILE A 30 -16.03 42.72 -11.16
N GLN A 31 -15.10 42.63 -12.10
CA GLN A 31 -15.18 41.63 -13.16
C GLN A 31 -15.06 40.20 -12.62
N LEU A 32 -14.20 39.98 -11.61
CA LEU A 32 -14.07 38.70 -10.92
C LEU A 32 -15.33 38.35 -10.13
N SER A 33 -15.97 39.31 -9.46
CA SER A 33 -17.19 39.05 -8.69
C SER A 33 -18.39 38.72 -9.60
N GLN A 34 -18.53 39.40 -10.74
CA GLN A 34 -19.57 39.10 -11.73
C GLN A 34 -19.35 37.76 -12.44
N ALA A 35 -18.10 37.43 -12.77
CA ALA A 35 -17.75 36.11 -13.32
C ALA A 35 -18.08 35.00 -12.31
N ARG A 36 -17.85 35.23 -11.01
CA ARG A 36 -18.20 34.30 -9.93
C ARG A 36 -19.69 34.17 -9.69
N ALA A 37 -20.47 35.27 -9.72
CA ALA A 37 -21.92 35.17 -9.59
C ALA A 37 -22.53 34.31 -10.72
N ARG A 38 -21.99 34.43 -11.94
CA ARG A 38 -22.35 33.56 -13.07
C ARG A 38 -21.88 32.13 -12.87
N GLN A 39 -20.67 31.93 -12.33
CA GLN A 39 -20.16 30.60 -12.01
C GLN A 39 -20.95 29.91 -10.89
N GLN A 40 -21.33 30.62 -9.83
CA GLN A 40 -22.17 30.13 -8.73
C GLN A 40 -23.60 29.81 -9.21
N ALA A 41 -24.16 30.61 -10.12
CA ALA A 41 -25.45 30.28 -10.76
C ALA A 41 -25.35 29.04 -11.68
N GLN A 42 -24.21 28.87 -12.37
CA GLN A 42 -23.92 27.65 -13.14
C GLN A 42 -23.63 26.42 -12.26
N GLU A 43 -23.00 26.61 -11.10
CA GLU A 43 -22.77 25.55 -10.12
C GLU A 43 -24.09 25.14 -9.46
N ALA A 44 -24.92 26.09 -9.02
CA ALA A 44 -26.24 25.84 -8.46
C ALA A 44 -27.15 25.05 -9.43
N SER A 45 -27.04 25.29 -10.74
CA SER A 45 -27.76 24.51 -11.77
C SER A 45 -27.12 23.16 -12.10
N ARG A 46 -25.83 22.93 -11.78
CA ARG A 46 -25.19 21.60 -11.85
C ARG A 46 -25.63 20.66 -10.72
N PHE A 47 -26.08 21.19 -9.58
CA PHE A 47 -26.42 20.39 -8.40
C PHE A 47 -27.84 19.78 -8.41
N SER A 48 -28.71 20.13 -9.36
CA SER A 48 -30.13 19.72 -9.33
C SER A 48 -30.51 18.42 -10.05
N SER A 49 -29.61 17.72 -10.75
CA SER A 49 -29.83 16.30 -11.16
C SER A 49 -28.56 15.47 -11.53
N PRO A 50 -27.43 15.56 -10.79
CA PRO A 50 -26.19 14.89 -11.22
C PRO A 50 -26.10 13.41 -10.84
N PHE A 51 -26.77 12.92 -9.79
CA PHE A 51 -26.53 11.56 -9.28
C PHE A 51 -26.95 10.46 -10.27
N ALA A 52 -28.22 10.44 -10.71
CA ALA A 52 -28.72 9.41 -11.62
C ALA A 52 -27.96 9.41 -12.96
N ARG A 53 -27.57 10.60 -13.42
CA ARG A 53 -26.78 10.78 -14.65
C ARG A 53 -25.35 10.28 -14.49
N ASN A 54 -24.67 10.65 -13.40
CA ASN A 54 -23.32 10.17 -13.08
C ASN A 54 -23.33 8.66 -12.86
N LEU A 55 -24.35 8.14 -12.20
CA LEU A 55 -24.53 6.71 -11.99
C LEU A 55 -24.68 5.99 -13.33
N ALA A 56 -25.54 6.49 -14.24
CA ALA A 56 -25.67 5.92 -15.57
C ALA A 56 -24.34 5.92 -16.36
N TYR A 57 -23.58 7.02 -16.27
CA TYR A 57 -22.26 7.11 -16.91
C TYR A 57 -21.19 6.21 -16.30
N LEU A 58 -21.27 5.92 -14.99
CA LEU A 58 -20.31 5.05 -14.30
C LEU A 58 -20.67 3.57 -14.45
N LEU A 59 -21.96 3.24 -14.48
CA LEU A 59 -22.44 1.86 -14.63
C LEU A 59 -21.91 1.22 -15.91
N TRP A 60 -21.94 1.93 -17.05
CA TRP A 60 -21.46 1.37 -18.31
C TRP A 60 -19.99 0.89 -18.27
N PRO A 61 -18.99 1.76 -17.98
CA PRO A 61 -17.59 1.34 -17.94
C PRO A 61 -17.29 0.34 -16.81
N PHE A 62 -17.95 0.45 -15.64
CA PHE A 62 -17.73 -0.48 -14.53
C PHE A 62 -18.32 -1.85 -14.82
N SER A 63 -19.53 -1.93 -15.38
CA SER A 63 -20.11 -3.21 -15.82
C SER A 63 -19.31 -3.83 -16.96
N ALA A 64 -18.81 -3.02 -17.91
CA ALA A 64 -17.92 -3.51 -18.95
C ALA A 64 -16.60 -4.07 -18.37
N ALA A 65 -15.97 -3.34 -17.45
CA ALA A 65 -14.76 -3.79 -16.76
C ALA A 65 -15.00 -5.07 -15.96
N TRP A 66 -16.10 -5.13 -15.21
CA TRP A 66 -16.50 -6.32 -14.46
C TRP A 66 -16.73 -7.52 -15.38
N ALA A 67 -17.45 -7.34 -16.49
CA ALA A 67 -17.69 -8.39 -17.47
C ALA A 67 -16.40 -8.89 -18.10
N LEU A 68 -15.47 -7.99 -18.46
CA LEU A 68 -14.16 -8.35 -18.98
C LEU A 68 -13.33 -9.15 -17.95
N LEU A 69 -13.33 -8.72 -16.68
CA LEU A 69 -12.62 -9.42 -15.60
C LEU A 69 -13.26 -10.79 -15.30
N TRP A 70 -14.58 -10.89 -15.39
CA TRP A 70 -15.29 -12.17 -15.26
C TRP A 70 -14.97 -13.12 -16.42
N VAL A 71 -15.00 -12.64 -17.67
CA VAL A 71 -14.59 -13.41 -18.84
C VAL A 71 -13.14 -13.83 -18.73
N ALA A 72 -12.24 -12.94 -18.30
CA ALA A 72 -10.84 -13.27 -18.04
C ALA A 72 -10.72 -14.38 -16.98
N ARG A 73 -11.49 -14.29 -15.88
CA ARG A 73 -11.48 -15.30 -14.81
C ARG A 73 -11.87 -16.67 -15.32
N TRP A 74 -12.88 -16.71 -16.18
CA TRP A 74 -13.36 -17.95 -16.79
C TRP A 74 -12.37 -18.48 -17.82
N ARG A 75 -11.84 -17.62 -18.70
CA ARG A 75 -10.91 -17.98 -19.78
C ARG A 75 -9.59 -18.53 -19.23
N TYR A 76 -9.11 -17.97 -18.12
CA TYR A 76 -7.85 -18.30 -17.46
C TYR A 76 -8.03 -19.12 -16.17
N ARG A 77 -9.12 -19.88 -16.10
CA ARG A 77 -9.32 -20.86 -15.01
C ARG A 77 -8.33 -22.03 -15.08
N ASP A 78 -7.83 -22.31 -16.27
CA ASP A 78 -6.89 -23.40 -16.55
C ASP A 78 -5.44 -22.91 -16.41
N SER A 79 -4.63 -23.69 -15.70
CA SER A 79 -3.22 -23.39 -15.43
C SER A 79 -2.40 -23.33 -16.72
N ASP A 80 -2.70 -24.20 -17.70
CA ASP A 80 -1.94 -24.26 -18.95
C ASP A 80 -2.16 -23.00 -19.80
N ARG A 81 -3.38 -22.47 -19.79
CA ARG A 81 -3.74 -21.24 -20.50
C ARG A 81 -3.09 -19.99 -19.88
N LEU A 82 -2.89 -19.99 -18.56
CA LEU A 82 -2.17 -18.92 -17.87
C LEU A 82 -0.69 -18.91 -18.22
N ARG A 83 -0.05 -20.08 -18.26
CA ARG A 83 1.34 -20.25 -18.68
C ARG A 83 1.55 -19.93 -20.16
N GLU A 84 0.60 -20.36 -21.00
CA GLU A 84 0.61 -20.00 -22.42
C GLU A 84 0.48 -18.48 -22.59
N LEU A 85 -0.37 -17.82 -21.81
CA LEU A 85 -0.48 -16.36 -21.84
C LEU A 85 0.84 -15.71 -21.43
N GLU A 86 1.48 -16.16 -20.36
CA GLU A 86 2.77 -15.64 -19.90
C GLU A 86 3.85 -15.69 -20.98
N SER A 87 3.89 -16.78 -21.75
CA SER A 87 4.86 -16.97 -22.84
C SER A 87 4.64 -16.03 -24.04
N LYS A 88 3.47 -15.38 -24.16
CA LYS A 88 3.15 -14.49 -25.28
C LYS A 88 3.70 -13.08 -25.05
N PRO A 89 4.05 -12.36 -26.14
CA PRO A 89 4.49 -10.97 -26.03
C PRO A 89 3.41 -10.11 -25.36
N GLY A 90 3.77 -9.44 -24.27
CA GLY A 90 2.85 -8.61 -23.48
C GLY A 90 1.93 -9.38 -22.53
N GLY A 91 1.91 -10.72 -22.57
CA GLY A 91 1.04 -11.52 -21.72
C GLY A 91 1.36 -11.38 -20.23
N ALA A 92 2.65 -11.27 -19.88
CA ALA A 92 3.04 -11.01 -18.51
C ALA A 92 2.61 -9.61 -18.00
N ILE A 93 2.51 -8.59 -18.86
CA ILE A 93 1.93 -7.28 -18.47
C ILE A 93 0.44 -7.44 -18.17
N LEU A 94 -0.27 -8.21 -19.00
CA LEU A 94 -1.70 -8.50 -18.77
C LEU A 94 -1.91 -9.26 -17.46
N LEU A 95 -1.05 -10.23 -17.15
CA LEU A 95 -1.09 -10.96 -15.89
C LEU A 95 -0.84 -10.04 -14.69
N ASP A 96 0.10 -9.11 -14.79
CA ASP A 96 0.38 -8.13 -13.74
C ASP A 96 -0.86 -7.22 -13.54
N LEU A 97 -1.46 -6.71 -14.62
CA LEU A 97 -2.70 -5.92 -14.55
C LEU A 97 -3.83 -6.69 -13.87
N LEU A 98 -3.99 -7.97 -14.19
CA LEU A 98 -5.00 -8.85 -13.59
C LEU A 98 -4.72 -9.20 -12.12
N ALA A 99 -3.47 -9.06 -11.67
CA ALA A 99 -3.06 -9.26 -10.28
C ALA A 99 -3.21 -7.99 -9.42
N TRP A 100 -3.37 -6.82 -10.05
CA TRP A 100 -3.48 -5.53 -9.35
C TRP A 100 -4.63 -5.51 -8.36
N ARG A 101 -4.41 -4.81 -7.26
CA ARG A 101 -5.37 -4.66 -6.18
C ARG A 101 -6.64 -3.95 -6.64
N VAL A 102 -6.54 -2.89 -7.46
CA VAL A 102 -7.71 -2.20 -8.02
C VAL A 102 -8.61 -3.14 -8.81
N THR A 103 -8.05 -4.12 -9.55
CA THR A 103 -8.90 -5.06 -10.30
C THR A 103 -9.75 -5.95 -9.39
N ALA A 104 -9.31 -6.20 -8.15
CA ALA A 104 -10.09 -6.93 -7.15
C ALA A 104 -11.36 -6.19 -6.71
N HIS A 105 -11.37 -4.86 -6.82
CA HIS A 105 -12.52 -4.00 -6.51
C HIS A 105 -13.46 -3.80 -7.71
N LEU A 106 -12.99 -4.08 -8.92
CA LEU A 106 -13.74 -3.91 -10.17
C LEU A 106 -14.34 -5.22 -10.70
N GLY A 107 -13.89 -6.37 -10.19
CA GLY A 107 -14.36 -7.65 -10.68
C GLY A 107 -13.83 -8.86 -9.92
N PRO A 108 -14.20 -10.07 -10.38
CA PRO A 108 -13.75 -11.30 -9.75
C PRO A 108 -12.23 -11.39 -9.74
N TYR A 109 -11.65 -11.47 -8.55
CA TYR A 109 -10.19 -11.40 -8.39
C TYR A 109 -9.47 -12.60 -9.04
N GLN A 110 -8.35 -12.39 -9.73
CA GLN A 110 -7.67 -13.44 -10.51
C GLN A 110 -6.66 -14.26 -9.72
N VAL A 111 -6.19 -13.74 -8.59
CA VAL A 111 -5.17 -14.41 -7.78
C VAL A 111 -5.53 -15.84 -7.34
N PRO A 112 -6.79 -16.25 -7.11
CA PRO A 112 -7.12 -17.67 -6.91
C PRO A 112 -6.69 -18.55 -8.09
N ASN A 113 -6.83 -18.07 -9.33
CA ASN A 113 -6.38 -18.79 -10.52
C ASN A 113 -4.85 -18.79 -10.62
N PHE A 114 -4.19 -17.66 -10.32
CA PHE A 114 -2.72 -17.57 -10.31
C PHE A 114 -2.06 -18.47 -9.26
N SER A 115 -2.66 -18.52 -8.07
CA SER A 115 -2.30 -19.42 -6.99
C SER A 115 -2.42 -20.89 -7.41
N LYS A 116 -3.55 -21.29 -8.01
CA LYS A 116 -3.75 -22.65 -8.55
C LYS A 116 -2.78 -23.01 -9.68
N ALA A 117 -2.46 -22.05 -10.54
CA ALA A 117 -1.49 -22.20 -11.62
C ALA A 117 -0.03 -22.18 -11.16
N LYS A 118 0.19 -21.85 -9.88
CA LYS A 118 1.50 -21.69 -9.25
C LYS A 118 2.40 -20.67 -9.94
N MET A 119 1.82 -19.53 -10.27
CA MET A 119 2.51 -18.41 -10.94
C MET A 119 3.64 -17.79 -10.08
N HIS A 120 3.76 -18.18 -8.80
CA HIS A 120 4.89 -17.80 -7.94
C HIS A 120 6.16 -18.62 -8.21
N GLU A 121 6.06 -19.82 -8.79
CA GLU A 121 7.21 -20.72 -8.97
C GLU A 121 8.27 -20.15 -9.91
N GLU A 122 7.87 -19.58 -11.05
CA GLU A 122 8.81 -19.03 -12.03
C GLU A 122 9.57 -17.80 -11.48
N PRO A 123 8.90 -16.79 -10.89
CA PRO A 123 9.60 -15.71 -10.19
C PRO A 123 10.58 -16.22 -9.12
N LEU A 124 10.19 -17.21 -8.31
CA LEU A 124 11.08 -17.78 -7.29
C LEU A 124 12.28 -18.51 -7.90
N LYS A 125 12.10 -19.24 -9.01
CA LYS A 125 13.21 -19.86 -9.76
C LYS A 125 14.15 -18.82 -10.34
N LEU A 126 13.62 -17.74 -10.93
CA LEU A 126 14.44 -16.65 -11.47
C LEU A 126 15.30 -16.03 -10.38
N LEU A 127 14.76 -15.80 -9.18
CA LEU A 127 15.51 -15.23 -8.07
C LEU A 127 16.64 -16.12 -7.55
N GLN A 128 16.65 -17.42 -7.88
CA GLN A 128 17.77 -18.32 -7.56
C GLN A 128 18.94 -18.15 -8.54
N ASP A 129 18.73 -17.52 -9.70
CA ASP A 129 19.79 -17.29 -10.68
C ASP A 129 20.71 -16.13 -10.22
N PRO A 130 22.01 -16.40 -9.96
CA PRO A 130 22.95 -15.36 -9.55
C PRO A 130 23.26 -14.36 -10.67
N VAL A 131 23.05 -14.72 -11.95
CA VAL A 131 23.37 -13.90 -13.13
C VAL A 131 22.15 -13.10 -13.63
N LEU A 132 21.01 -13.20 -12.93
CA LEU A 132 19.78 -12.51 -13.33
C LEU A 132 19.97 -11.00 -13.45
N LEU A 133 19.49 -10.43 -14.56
CA LEU A 133 19.57 -8.99 -14.79
C LEU A 133 18.68 -8.23 -13.79
N ASP A 134 19.13 -7.05 -13.37
CA ASP A 134 18.43 -6.25 -12.35
C ASP A 134 16.95 -6.02 -12.70
N HIS A 135 16.63 -5.67 -13.95
CA HIS A 135 15.26 -5.43 -14.38
C HIS A 135 14.37 -6.69 -14.37
N GLU A 136 14.94 -7.87 -14.53
CA GLU A 136 14.23 -9.16 -14.45
C GLU A 136 14.00 -9.55 -12.99
N ARG A 137 15.02 -9.37 -12.13
CA ARG A 137 14.93 -9.56 -10.68
C ARG A 137 13.83 -8.68 -10.08
N MET A 138 13.85 -7.41 -10.47
CA MET A 138 12.84 -6.42 -10.17
C MET A 138 11.42 -6.86 -10.51
N ARG A 139 11.23 -7.38 -11.72
CA ARG A 139 9.94 -7.86 -12.19
C ARG A 139 9.48 -9.07 -11.38
N ALA A 140 10.37 -10.01 -11.10
CA ALA A 140 10.09 -11.18 -10.26
C ALA A 140 9.64 -10.77 -8.86
N LEU A 141 10.35 -9.82 -8.22
CA LEU A 141 9.99 -9.28 -6.91
C LEU A 141 8.65 -8.53 -6.93
N SER A 142 8.37 -7.73 -7.96
CA SER A 142 7.09 -7.03 -8.11
C SER A 142 5.91 -8.01 -8.19
N ARG A 143 6.05 -9.06 -9.00
CA ARG A 143 5.03 -10.10 -9.13
C ARG A 143 4.83 -10.88 -7.83
N LEU A 144 5.91 -11.27 -7.16
CA LEU A 144 5.82 -11.92 -5.85
C LEU A 144 5.18 -11.00 -4.81
N GLY A 145 5.48 -9.70 -4.84
CA GLY A 145 4.84 -8.70 -3.99
C GLY A 145 3.33 -8.57 -4.21
N GLN A 146 2.87 -8.59 -5.46
CA GLN A 146 1.44 -8.56 -5.78
C GLN A 146 0.73 -9.83 -5.27
N LEU A 147 1.36 -10.99 -5.42
CA LEU A 147 0.81 -12.25 -4.92
C LEU A 147 0.87 -12.34 -3.39
N SER A 148 1.94 -11.87 -2.73
CA SER A 148 2.13 -11.99 -1.28
C SER A 148 1.25 -11.05 -0.47
N GLN A 149 0.85 -9.90 -1.03
CA GLN A 149 -0.03 -8.93 -0.37
C GLN A 149 -1.36 -9.52 0.11
N ARG A 150 -1.78 -10.66 -0.46
CA ARG A 150 -3.04 -11.31 -0.12
C ARG A 150 -2.77 -12.58 0.67
N ARG A 151 -3.32 -12.62 1.88
CA ARG A 151 -3.16 -13.75 2.81
C ARG A 151 -3.37 -15.12 2.16
N MET A 152 -4.48 -15.31 1.45
CA MET A 152 -4.80 -16.60 0.81
C MET A 152 -3.81 -17.00 -0.29
N ALA A 153 -3.27 -16.02 -1.00
CA ALA A 153 -2.29 -16.25 -2.05
C ALA A 153 -0.90 -16.53 -1.48
N ALA A 154 -0.49 -15.78 -0.46
CA ALA A 154 0.74 -16.04 0.29
C ALA A 154 0.75 -17.44 0.92
N LEU A 155 -0.40 -17.91 1.44
CA LEU A 155 -0.54 -19.27 1.98
C LEU A 155 -0.39 -20.37 0.93
N SER A 156 -0.59 -20.06 -0.34
CA SER A 156 -0.48 -21.02 -1.44
C SER A 156 0.93 -21.15 -2.02
N PHE A 157 1.88 -20.36 -1.52
CA PHE A 157 3.25 -20.45 -1.98
C PHE A 157 3.82 -21.82 -1.63
N SER A 158 4.42 -22.45 -2.63
CA SER A 158 5.00 -23.79 -2.55
C SER A 158 6.40 -23.76 -3.17
N PRO A 159 7.34 -24.56 -2.65
CA PRO A 159 8.65 -24.72 -3.28
C PRO A 159 8.50 -25.19 -4.74
N PRO A 160 9.38 -24.75 -5.65
CA PRO A 160 9.32 -25.14 -7.04
C PRO A 160 9.32 -26.66 -7.23
N GLY A 161 8.34 -27.20 -7.96
CA GLY A 161 8.24 -28.64 -8.22
C GLY A 161 7.61 -29.48 -7.09
N MET A 162 7.23 -28.87 -5.96
CA MET A 162 6.51 -29.56 -4.88
C MET A 162 4.99 -29.32 -4.97
N GLN A 163 4.20 -30.38 -4.78
CA GLN A 163 2.73 -30.28 -4.76
C GLN A 163 2.20 -29.61 -3.48
N GLN A 164 2.87 -29.82 -2.35
CA GLN A 164 2.59 -29.19 -1.06
C GLN A 164 3.93 -28.88 -0.37
N GLY A 165 4.01 -27.74 0.31
CA GLY A 165 5.18 -27.34 1.07
C GLY A 165 4.89 -26.08 1.87
N SER A 166 5.69 -25.81 2.90
CA SER A 166 5.54 -24.59 3.69
C SER A 166 5.82 -23.36 2.83
N PRO A 167 4.97 -22.31 2.86
CA PRO A 167 5.24 -21.03 2.21
C PRO A 167 6.59 -20.42 2.59
N LEU A 168 7.08 -20.70 3.81
CA LEU A 168 8.38 -20.24 4.27
C LEU A 168 9.56 -20.94 3.59
N LEU A 169 9.39 -22.20 3.21
CA LEU A 169 10.37 -22.92 2.40
C LEU A 169 10.37 -22.39 0.96
N ALA A 170 9.20 -22.02 0.43
CA ALA A 170 9.10 -21.46 -0.91
C ALA A 170 9.88 -20.14 -1.06
N ILE A 171 9.86 -19.29 -0.02
CA ILE A 171 10.54 -17.99 -0.01
C ILE A 171 12.00 -18.05 0.49
N GLU A 172 12.59 -19.25 0.62
CA GLU A 172 13.99 -19.41 1.01
C GLU A 172 14.96 -18.53 0.18
N PRO A 173 14.82 -18.39 -1.15
CA PRO A 173 15.66 -17.47 -1.94
C PRO A 173 15.61 -16.02 -1.44
N LEU A 174 14.42 -15.55 -1.05
CA LEU A 174 14.23 -14.20 -0.50
C LEU A 174 14.88 -14.06 0.88
N LEU A 175 14.82 -15.12 1.72
CA LEU A 175 15.48 -15.12 3.02
C LEU A 175 17.00 -15.05 2.87
N PHE A 176 17.56 -15.75 1.89
CA PHE A 176 18.98 -15.64 1.56
C PHE A 176 19.32 -14.24 1.05
N GLU A 177 18.59 -13.71 0.08
CA GLU A 177 18.84 -12.37 -0.47
C GLU A 177 18.72 -11.26 0.61
N ALA A 178 17.78 -11.40 1.54
CA ALA A 178 17.58 -10.40 2.60
C ALA A 178 18.62 -10.49 3.73
N PHE A 179 18.95 -11.71 4.18
CA PHE A 179 19.63 -11.94 5.47
C PHE A 179 20.97 -12.67 5.39
N TYR A 180 21.30 -13.28 4.26
CA TYR A 180 22.60 -13.93 4.09
C TYR A 180 23.63 -12.87 3.72
N GLU A 181 24.49 -12.54 4.67
CA GLU A 181 25.56 -11.56 4.48
C GLU A 181 26.65 -12.09 3.54
N ASP A 182 26.89 -11.37 2.44
CA ASP A 182 28.25 -11.19 1.92
C ASP A 182 28.93 -10.14 2.80
N SER A 183 29.71 -10.60 3.78
CA SER A 183 30.57 -9.80 4.66
C SER A 183 31.64 -8.99 3.91
N ALA A 184 31.70 -9.10 2.58
CA ALA A 184 32.55 -8.32 1.68
C ALA A 184 31.90 -7.04 1.11
N SER A 185 30.60 -6.80 1.33
CA SER A 185 29.85 -5.74 0.62
C SER A 185 29.65 -4.41 1.37
N ALA A 186 30.21 -4.28 2.59
CA ALA A 186 30.11 -3.07 3.44
C ALA A 186 30.72 -1.79 2.83
N THR A 187 31.30 -1.87 1.63
CA THR A 187 31.88 -0.75 0.87
C THR A 187 31.01 -0.27 -0.31
N LYS A 188 29.82 -0.85 -0.55
CA LYS A 188 28.92 -0.36 -1.61
C LYS A 188 28.26 0.95 -1.19
N SER A 189 28.34 1.94 -2.06
CA SER A 189 27.68 3.25 -1.92
C SER A 189 26.17 3.07 -1.70
N PRO A 190 25.54 3.80 -0.75
CA PRO A 190 24.10 3.76 -0.56
C PRO A 190 23.37 4.22 -1.83
N GLY A 191 22.34 3.48 -2.25
CA GLY A 191 21.50 3.82 -3.42
C GLY A 191 21.71 2.93 -4.65
N THR A 192 22.16 1.69 -4.47
CA THR A 192 22.28 0.72 -5.58
C THR A 192 20.98 -0.06 -5.81
N SER A 193 20.77 -0.61 -7.01
CA SER A 193 19.62 -1.51 -7.32
C SER A 193 19.46 -2.65 -6.30
N SER A 194 20.58 -3.18 -5.80
CA SER A 194 20.62 -4.20 -4.74
C SER A 194 19.89 -3.81 -3.44
N ASP A 195 19.89 -2.53 -3.08
CA ASP A 195 19.26 -2.06 -1.85
C ASP A 195 17.73 -2.12 -1.94
N THR A 196 17.21 -1.73 -3.10
CA THR A 196 15.78 -1.75 -3.39
C THR A 196 15.22 -3.17 -3.44
N HIS A 197 16.01 -4.12 -3.97
CA HIS A 197 15.65 -5.54 -3.99
C HIS A 197 15.51 -6.11 -2.58
N ARG A 198 16.48 -5.82 -1.69
CA ARG A 198 16.45 -6.29 -0.29
C ARG A 198 15.28 -5.72 0.49
N ALA A 199 14.92 -4.46 0.25
CA ALA A 199 13.75 -3.84 0.87
C ALA A 199 12.43 -4.48 0.38
N ALA A 200 12.31 -4.77 -0.92
CA ALA A 200 11.17 -5.47 -1.48
C ALA A 200 11.05 -6.91 -0.93
N ALA A 201 12.17 -7.64 -0.88
CA ALA A 201 12.23 -8.99 -0.31
C ALA A 201 11.77 -9.01 1.16
N ALA A 202 12.26 -8.08 2.00
CA ALA A 202 11.84 -7.99 3.40
C ALA A 202 10.33 -7.77 3.59
N LYS A 203 9.71 -6.99 2.70
CA LYS A 203 8.24 -6.78 2.71
C LYS A 203 7.50 -8.06 2.32
N ILE A 204 7.92 -8.73 1.26
CA ILE A 204 7.34 -10.01 0.81
C ILE A 204 7.43 -11.06 1.93
N ILE A 205 8.60 -11.17 2.57
CA ILE A 205 8.83 -12.07 3.71
C ILE A 205 7.84 -11.75 4.84
N LEU A 206 7.66 -10.48 5.19
CA LEU A 206 6.70 -10.11 6.23
C LEU A 206 5.26 -10.49 5.85
N ASP A 207 4.85 -10.22 4.61
CA ASP A 207 3.49 -10.52 4.15
C ASP A 207 3.22 -12.03 4.22
N VAL A 208 4.17 -12.86 3.79
CA VAL A 208 4.08 -14.33 3.88
C VAL A 208 4.09 -14.81 5.33
N VAL A 209 5.00 -14.31 6.18
CA VAL A 209 5.05 -14.67 7.60
C VAL A 209 3.76 -14.25 8.33
N ALA A 210 3.20 -13.08 8.00
CA ALA A 210 1.95 -12.61 8.58
C ALA A 210 0.75 -13.48 8.16
N ALA A 211 0.76 -13.99 6.91
CA ALA A 211 -0.28 -14.86 6.39
C ALA A 211 -0.28 -16.27 7.03
N CYS A 212 0.91 -16.84 7.23
CA CYS A 212 1.09 -18.18 7.81
C CYS A 212 0.60 -18.26 9.27
N PRO A 213 -0.07 -19.34 9.70
CA PRO A 213 -0.35 -19.60 11.12
C PRO A 213 0.94 -19.67 11.94
N SER A 214 0.90 -19.29 13.22
CA SER A 214 2.11 -19.28 14.06
C SER A 214 2.76 -20.65 14.25
N GLN A 215 2.00 -21.74 14.06
CA GLN A 215 2.50 -23.10 14.19
C GLN A 215 3.40 -23.49 13.01
N ASP A 216 3.13 -22.94 11.82
CA ASP A 216 3.81 -23.28 10.57
C ASP A 216 4.98 -22.34 10.24
N ARG A 217 5.31 -21.45 11.19
CA ARG A 217 6.34 -20.42 11.01
C ARG A 217 7.76 -20.85 11.39
N ALA A 218 8.01 -22.15 11.53
CA ALA A 218 9.33 -22.65 11.89
C ALA A 218 10.37 -22.25 10.83
N VAL A 219 11.47 -21.65 11.26
CA VAL A 219 12.58 -21.23 10.38
C VAL A 219 13.92 -21.72 10.92
N PRO A 220 14.92 -21.92 10.04
CA PRO A 220 16.28 -22.22 10.48
C PRO A 220 16.86 -21.12 11.39
N ALA A 221 17.74 -21.51 12.32
CA ALA A 221 18.39 -20.58 13.26
C ALA A 221 19.19 -19.47 12.55
N TRP A 222 19.76 -19.74 11.37
CA TRP A 222 20.48 -18.74 10.59
C TRP A 222 19.59 -17.58 10.13
N VAL A 223 18.28 -17.80 9.93
CA VAL A 223 17.33 -16.74 9.56
C VAL A 223 17.15 -15.77 10.72
N LEU A 224 17.00 -16.31 11.93
CA LEU A 224 16.87 -15.50 13.16
C LEU A 224 18.15 -14.71 13.45
N SER A 225 19.30 -15.35 13.26
CA SER A 225 20.63 -14.72 13.37
C SER A 225 20.82 -13.62 12.32
N GLY A 226 20.57 -13.92 11.05
CA GLY A 226 20.76 -13.02 9.92
C GLY A 226 19.82 -11.81 9.98
N LEU A 227 18.56 -11.99 10.41
CA LEU A 227 17.63 -10.88 10.62
C LEU A 227 18.20 -9.85 11.62
N VAL A 228 18.85 -10.33 12.68
CA VAL A 228 19.42 -9.49 13.73
C VAL A 228 20.82 -8.95 13.36
N LYS A 229 21.62 -9.73 12.65
CA LYS A 229 22.97 -9.32 12.23
C LYS A 229 22.95 -8.33 11.09
N ALA A 230 22.00 -8.46 10.15
CA ALA A 230 21.88 -7.55 9.03
C ALA A 230 21.84 -6.09 9.52
N GLN A 231 22.94 -5.37 9.33
CA GLN A 231 23.06 -3.93 9.54
C GLN A 231 22.84 -3.22 8.20
N GLY A 232 22.37 -1.97 8.23
CA GLY A 232 22.07 -1.25 6.98
C GLY A 232 20.72 -1.63 6.39
N ILE A 233 20.67 -1.75 5.07
CA ILE A 233 19.47 -2.08 4.30
C ILE A 233 19.21 -3.60 4.45
N PRO A 234 17.97 -4.04 4.71
CA PRO A 234 16.70 -3.34 4.50
C PRO A 234 16.19 -2.46 5.66
N TRP A 235 16.90 -2.36 6.79
CA TRP A 235 16.36 -1.76 8.02
C TRP A 235 16.63 -0.26 8.20
N GLN A 236 17.74 0.26 7.67
CA GLN A 236 18.19 1.65 7.91
C GLN A 236 17.52 2.71 7.02
N VAL A 237 16.54 2.35 6.19
CA VAL A 237 15.79 3.30 5.32
C VAL A 237 14.97 4.32 6.14
N GLY A 238 14.81 4.11 7.44
CA GLY A 238 14.22 5.05 8.38
C GLY A 238 13.82 4.37 9.69
N PRO A 239 13.22 5.10 10.64
CA PRO A 239 12.74 4.53 11.91
C PRO A 239 11.81 3.32 11.72
N GLN A 240 11.05 3.30 10.62
CA GLN A 240 10.12 2.22 10.28
C GLN A 240 10.79 0.89 9.93
N GLY A 241 12.01 0.90 9.38
CA GLY A 241 12.69 -0.34 8.99
C GLY A 241 13.13 -1.16 10.20
N GLU A 242 13.53 -0.49 11.29
CA GLU A 242 13.81 -1.16 12.55
C GLU A 242 12.53 -1.69 13.24
N GLU A 243 11.41 -0.96 13.10
CA GLU A 243 10.11 -1.46 13.56
C GLU A 243 9.64 -2.67 12.73
N LEU A 244 9.92 -2.69 11.42
CA LEU A 244 9.66 -3.81 10.52
C LEU A 244 10.46 -5.05 10.96
N ARG A 245 11.76 -4.88 11.21
CA ARG A 245 12.67 -5.91 11.71
C ARG A 245 12.17 -6.52 13.02
N ALA A 246 11.89 -5.68 14.01
CA ALA A 246 11.36 -6.12 15.31
C ALA A 246 9.99 -6.80 15.18
N THR A 247 9.13 -6.33 14.27
CA THR A 247 7.83 -6.95 13.99
C THR A 247 7.99 -8.33 13.36
N LEU A 248 8.87 -8.47 12.37
CA LEU A 248 9.14 -9.75 11.71
C LEU A 248 9.70 -10.77 12.71
N LEU A 249 10.70 -10.38 13.50
CA LEU A 249 11.26 -11.23 14.57
C LEU A 249 10.17 -11.66 15.55
N LEU A 250 9.34 -10.71 16.02
CA LEU A 250 8.25 -11.03 16.94
C LEU A 250 7.25 -12.03 16.34
N GLN A 251 6.91 -11.92 15.04
CA GLN A 251 5.98 -12.84 14.38
C GLN A 251 6.57 -14.25 14.24
N LEU A 252 7.88 -14.38 14.03
CA LEU A 252 8.59 -15.66 14.00
C LEU A 252 8.73 -16.29 15.40
N LEU A 253 9.00 -15.48 16.43
CA LEU A 253 9.12 -15.94 17.83
C LEU A 253 7.80 -16.42 18.45
N ARG A 254 6.65 -16.20 17.79
CA ARG A 254 5.37 -16.79 18.23
C ARG A 254 5.38 -18.32 18.11
N THR A 255 6.27 -18.88 17.29
CA THR A 255 6.49 -20.32 17.19
C THR A 255 7.42 -20.79 18.32
N PRO A 256 7.03 -21.78 19.14
CA PRO A 256 7.84 -22.25 20.26
C PRO A 256 9.25 -22.71 19.88
N SER A 257 9.40 -23.42 18.75
CA SER A 257 10.71 -23.90 18.26
C SER A 257 11.65 -22.74 17.92
N ASN A 258 11.15 -21.70 17.25
CA ASN A 258 11.93 -20.50 16.94
C ASN A 258 12.32 -19.74 18.22
N ALA A 259 11.42 -19.64 19.20
CA ALA A 259 11.71 -19.00 20.47
C ALA A 259 12.78 -19.76 21.27
N ALA A 260 12.75 -21.09 21.26
CA ALA A 260 13.79 -21.91 21.86
C ALA A 260 15.15 -21.73 21.15
N ALA A 261 15.16 -21.77 19.82
CA ALA A 261 16.35 -21.54 19.01
C ALA A 261 16.94 -20.14 19.26
N ALA A 262 16.10 -19.11 19.30
CA ALA A 262 16.52 -17.73 19.61
C ALA A 262 17.16 -17.60 21.00
N GLY A 263 16.70 -18.39 21.98
CA GLY A 263 17.31 -18.44 23.32
C GLY A 263 18.75 -18.97 23.34
N SER A 264 19.16 -19.70 22.30
CA SER A 264 20.54 -20.19 22.15
C SER A 264 21.45 -19.25 21.36
N LEU A 265 20.89 -18.24 20.66
CA LEU A 265 21.63 -17.33 19.78
C LEU A 265 22.02 -16.03 20.52
N PRO A 266 23.31 -15.78 20.80
CA PRO A 266 23.74 -14.64 21.62
C PRO A 266 23.34 -13.29 21.01
N GLU A 267 23.45 -13.13 19.70
CA GLU A 267 23.06 -11.93 18.97
C GLU A 267 21.56 -11.61 19.11
N VAL A 268 20.70 -12.64 19.07
CA VAL A 268 19.25 -12.46 19.18
C VAL A 268 18.89 -12.09 20.62
N ARG A 269 19.53 -12.71 21.61
CA ARG A 269 19.36 -12.34 23.02
C ARG A 269 19.79 -10.91 23.29
N GLN A 270 20.93 -10.49 22.74
CA GLN A 270 21.42 -9.12 22.87
C GLN A 270 20.41 -8.13 22.29
N TYR A 271 19.94 -8.37 21.07
CA TYR A 271 18.96 -7.52 20.41
C TYR A 271 17.62 -7.44 21.15
N LEU A 272 17.12 -8.57 21.69
CA LEU A 272 15.91 -8.58 22.52
C LEU A 272 16.12 -7.93 23.89
N GLY A 273 17.36 -7.94 24.38
CA GLY A 273 17.80 -7.32 25.62
C GLY A 273 18.03 -5.82 25.51
N ASP A 274 18.09 -5.26 24.30
CA ASP A 274 18.30 -3.83 24.07
C ASP A 274 17.13 -2.96 24.56
N ALA A 275 17.39 -1.67 24.72
CA ALA A 275 16.36 -0.71 25.14
C ALA A 275 15.24 -0.50 24.10
N GLY A 276 15.46 -0.99 22.88
CA GLY A 276 14.69 -0.60 21.71
C GLY A 276 14.99 0.83 21.29
N ILE A 277 14.56 1.16 20.08
CA ILE A 277 14.66 2.52 19.56
C ILE A 277 13.33 3.23 19.74
N LYS A 278 13.41 4.56 19.84
CA LYS A 278 12.30 5.48 19.65
C LYS A 278 12.82 6.67 18.86
N ARG A 279 12.53 6.68 17.56
CA ARG A 279 13.01 7.73 16.65
C ARG A 279 11.83 8.27 15.85
N LYS A 280 11.69 9.59 15.82
CA LYS A 280 10.75 10.28 14.91
C LYS A 280 11.51 10.66 13.64
N GLU A 281 10.80 10.68 12.51
CA GLU A 281 11.38 11.19 11.27
C GLU A 281 11.56 12.71 11.40
N ASP A 282 12.68 13.23 10.89
CA ASP A 282 12.98 14.66 10.91
C ASP A 282 12.19 15.36 9.80
N THR A 283 10.99 15.82 10.15
CA THR A 283 10.11 16.53 9.22
C THR A 283 9.42 17.68 9.95
N ALA A 284 9.22 18.80 9.25
CA ALA A 284 8.47 19.94 9.78
C ALA A 284 6.97 19.64 10.02
N TRP A 285 6.49 18.44 9.68
CA TRP A 285 5.08 18.07 9.69
C TRP A 285 4.82 17.10 10.84
N PRO A 286 4.22 17.54 11.97
CA PRO A 286 4.13 16.72 13.18
C PRO A 286 3.45 15.37 12.97
N LEU A 287 2.39 15.32 12.15
CA LEU A 287 1.70 14.08 11.84
C LEU A 287 2.55 13.15 10.94
N LYS A 288 3.32 13.69 9.99
CA LYS A 288 4.25 12.89 9.17
C LYS A 288 5.36 12.32 10.06
N ALA A 289 5.98 13.15 10.89
CA ALA A 289 6.98 12.73 11.87
C ALA A 289 6.45 11.62 12.80
N TYR A 290 5.15 11.68 13.16
CA TYR A 290 4.48 10.68 13.97
C TYR A 290 4.21 9.37 13.22
N LEU A 291 3.72 9.42 11.98
CA LEU A 291 3.43 8.24 11.15
C LEU A 291 4.70 7.55 10.63
N MET A 292 5.78 8.31 10.44
CA MET A 292 7.07 7.82 9.97
C MET A 292 8.06 7.53 11.12
N SER A 293 7.60 7.67 12.36
CA SER A 293 8.36 7.26 13.54
C SER A 293 8.48 5.74 13.65
N GLY A 294 9.47 5.30 14.43
CA GLY A 294 9.74 3.91 14.73
C GLY A 294 9.92 3.73 16.22
N GLU A 295 9.26 2.71 16.76
CA GLU A 295 9.32 2.39 18.19
C GLU A 295 9.30 0.88 18.38
N THR A 296 10.32 0.32 19.03
CA THR A 296 10.50 -1.14 19.09
C THR A 296 10.48 -1.73 20.50
N HIS A 297 10.54 -0.90 21.53
CA HIS A 297 10.70 -1.36 22.92
C HIS A 297 9.59 -2.35 23.35
N ASP A 298 8.34 -2.15 22.92
CA ASP A 298 7.23 -3.04 23.27
C ASP A 298 7.31 -4.37 22.50
N LEU A 299 7.77 -4.33 21.25
CA LEU A 299 7.98 -5.50 20.39
C LEU A 299 9.12 -6.37 20.92
N LEU A 300 10.27 -5.76 21.25
CA LEU A 300 11.42 -6.46 21.82
C LEU A 300 11.07 -7.09 23.17
N ARG A 301 10.36 -6.36 24.03
CA ARG A 301 9.87 -6.91 25.31
C ARG A 301 8.93 -8.10 25.12
N LYS A 302 8.00 -8.04 24.15
CA LYS A 302 7.13 -9.17 23.82
C LYS A 302 7.95 -10.36 23.30
N GLY A 303 8.95 -10.10 22.45
CA GLY A 303 9.88 -11.11 21.95
C GLY A 303 10.68 -11.78 23.07
N ALA A 304 11.27 -10.99 23.97
CA ALA A 304 11.98 -11.47 25.15
C ALA A 304 11.10 -12.40 25.99
N ARG A 305 9.85 -12.01 26.26
CA ARG A 305 8.88 -12.86 26.99
C ARG A 305 8.61 -14.19 26.32
N LEU A 306 8.50 -14.22 24.99
CA LEU A 306 8.30 -15.46 24.24
C LEU A 306 9.52 -16.38 24.35
N VAL A 307 10.73 -15.81 24.28
CA VAL A 307 11.98 -16.55 24.48
C VAL A 307 12.08 -17.05 25.92
N THR A 308 11.89 -16.19 26.93
CA THR A 308 11.95 -16.59 28.36
C THR A 308 10.94 -17.68 28.70
N LYS A 309 9.77 -17.71 28.03
CA LYS A 309 8.78 -18.77 28.21
C LYS A 309 9.30 -20.15 27.81
N GLN A 310 10.18 -20.22 26.80
CA GLN A 310 10.79 -21.48 26.33
C GLN A 310 12.16 -21.74 26.97
N CYS A 311 12.92 -20.69 27.25
CA CYS A 311 14.26 -20.72 27.82
C CYS A 311 14.33 -19.74 29.02
N PRO A 312 13.95 -20.18 30.23
CA PRO A 312 13.98 -19.33 31.42
C PRO A 312 15.38 -18.75 31.66
N GLY A 313 15.45 -17.44 31.93
CA GLY A 313 16.72 -16.74 32.18
C GLY A 313 17.54 -16.37 30.94
N ALA A 314 17.11 -16.74 29.72
CA ALA A 314 17.87 -16.44 28.51
C ALA A 314 17.93 -14.93 28.16
N VAL A 315 16.88 -14.18 28.48
CA VAL A 315 16.78 -12.73 28.27
C VAL A 315 16.05 -12.11 29.46
N GLU A 316 16.58 -11.01 30.00
CA GLU A 316 15.91 -10.24 31.05
C GLU A 316 14.70 -9.49 30.49
N SER A 317 13.50 -9.78 31.00
CA SER A 317 12.30 -9.04 30.62
C SER A 317 12.30 -7.66 31.26
N ARG A 318 12.51 -6.61 30.45
CA ARG A 318 12.40 -5.21 30.89
C ARG A 318 10.99 -4.83 31.36
N THR A 319 10.91 -3.73 32.10
CA THR A 319 9.65 -3.13 32.58
C THR A 319 8.75 -2.70 31.43
N LYS A 320 7.43 -2.66 31.68
CA LYS A 320 6.48 -2.16 30.67
C LYS A 320 6.74 -0.67 30.49
N ARG A 321 6.93 -0.26 29.25
CA ARG A 321 6.80 1.14 28.84
C ARG A 321 5.59 1.24 27.94
N ASP A 322 4.85 2.31 28.08
CA ASP A 322 3.74 2.60 27.20
C ASP A 322 4.27 3.20 25.90
N ARG A 323 3.54 2.92 24.83
CA ARG A 323 3.95 3.27 23.47
C ARG A 323 3.48 4.69 23.16
N ASP A 324 4.39 5.52 22.67
CA ASP A 324 4.04 6.89 22.30
C ASP A 324 3.57 6.99 20.85
N THR A 325 3.93 6.02 20.01
CA THR A 325 3.60 5.99 18.57
C THR A 325 2.69 4.80 18.23
N PRO A 326 1.82 4.90 17.22
CA PRO A 326 0.94 3.81 16.82
C PRO A 326 1.75 2.60 16.31
N THR A 327 1.10 1.44 16.22
CA THR A 327 1.74 0.25 15.66
C THR A 327 2.06 0.43 14.17
N LEU A 328 3.04 -0.29 13.64
CA LEU A 328 3.39 -0.29 12.21
C LEU A 328 2.18 -0.48 11.28
N GLN A 329 1.24 -1.36 11.64
CA GLN A 329 0.01 -1.58 10.87
C GLN A 329 -0.83 -0.31 10.84
N THR A 330 -1.13 0.25 12.01
CA THR A 330 -1.86 1.52 12.13
C THR A 330 -1.16 2.66 11.40
N LYS A 331 0.19 2.73 11.43
CA LYS A 331 0.97 3.74 10.68
C LYS A 331 0.76 3.61 9.18
N ARG A 332 0.80 2.38 8.63
CA ARG A 332 0.54 2.12 7.20
C ARG A 332 -0.87 2.54 6.80
N ASP A 333 -1.86 2.16 7.60
CA ASP A 333 -3.28 2.44 7.32
C ASP A 333 -3.56 3.95 7.38
N VAL A 334 -3.11 4.63 8.43
CA VAL A 334 -3.31 6.08 8.61
C VAL A 334 -2.52 6.89 7.57
N ARG A 335 -1.33 6.43 7.14
CA ARG A 335 -0.55 7.13 6.09
C ARG A 335 -1.30 7.15 4.76
N ASN A 336 -1.89 6.04 4.36
CA ASN A 336 -2.62 5.97 3.09
C ASN A 336 -3.86 6.84 3.13
N PHE A 337 -4.65 6.72 4.20
CA PHE A 337 -5.78 7.58 4.48
C PHE A 337 -5.39 9.07 4.45
N TRP A 338 -4.36 9.47 5.20
CA TRP A 338 -3.91 10.85 5.28
C TRP A 338 -3.44 11.41 3.94
N THR A 339 -2.77 10.60 3.13
CA THR A 339 -2.33 11.04 1.80
C THR A 339 -3.53 11.33 0.90
N SER A 340 -4.54 10.45 0.89
CA SER A 340 -5.79 10.67 0.16
C SER A 340 -6.48 11.96 0.63
N ILE A 341 -6.54 12.19 1.94
CA ILE A 341 -7.16 13.40 2.51
C ILE A 341 -6.37 14.66 2.14
N LEU A 342 -5.04 14.68 2.25
CA LEU A 342 -4.24 15.84 1.87
C LEU A 342 -4.34 16.18 0.39
N LEU A 343 -4.27 15.18 -0.49
CA LEU A 343 -4.45 15.38 -1.93
C LEU A 343 -5.86 15.92 -2.22
N THR A 344 -6.87 15.41 -1.52
CA THR A 344 -8.25 15.88 -1.64
C THR A 344 -8.41 17.30 -1.15
N ALA A 345 -7.85 17.63 0.01
CA ALA A 345 -7.89 18.97 0.56
C ALA A 345 -7.16 19.97 -0.35
N GLY A 346 -5.98 19.62 -0.87
CA GLY A 346 -5.23 20.46 -1.81
C GLY A 346 -5.98 20.69 -3.12
N TRP A 347 -6.57 19.63 -3.69
CA TRP A 347 -7.38 19.73 -4.89
C TRP A 347 -8.66 20.54 -4.68
N ALA A 348 -9.37 20.32 -3.57
CA ALA A 348 -10.54 21.10 -3.19
C ALA A 348 -10.18 22.58 -2.95
N SER A 349 -9.03 22.84 -2.32
CA SER A 349 -8.51 24.20 -2.13
C SER A 349 -8.29 24.90 -3.47
N PHE A 350 -7.71 24.18 -4.44
CA PHE A 350 -7.51 24.69 -5.80
C PHE A 350 -8.84 24.95 -6.53
N GLN A 351 -9.81 24.04 -6.43
CA GLN A 351 -11.12 24.17 -7.08
C GLN A 351 -11.96 25.32 -6.51
N HIS A 352 -11.93 25.50 -5.19
CA HIS A 352 -12.67 26.54 -4.49
C HIS A 352 -11.86 27.84 -4.29
N TRP A 353 -10.65 27.92 -4.84
CA TRP A 353 -9.82 29.12 -4.76
C TRP A 353 -10.47 30.26 -5.55
N THR A 354 -10.83 31.32 -4.84
CA THR A 354 -11.44 32.49 -5.47
C THR A 354 -10.43 33.59 -5.77
N ALA A 355 -9.24 33.61 -5.17
CA ALA A 355 -8.23 34.68 -5.26
C ALA A 355 -8.61 36.04 -4.63
N VAL A 356 -9.74 36.12 -3.93
CA VAL A 356 -10.11 37.29 -3.13
C VAL A 356 -10.34 36.85 -1.70
N PHE A 357 -9.68 37.52 -0.75
CA PHE A 357 -9.81 37.22 0.67
C PHE A 357 -10.98 38.01 1.27
N THR A 358 -12.19 37.43 1.20
CA THR A 358 -13.33 37.84 2.05
C THR A 358 -13.64 36.75 3.07
N ALA A 359 -14.20 37.11 4.23
CA ALA A 359 -14.61 36.13 5.25
C ALA A 359 -15.57 35.05 4.68
N GLN A 360 -16.50 35.46 3.83
CA GLN A 360 -17.43 34.53 3.15
C GLN A 360 -16.71 33.60 2.17
N ALA A 361 -15.72 34.10 1.41
CA ALA A 361 -14.93 33.26 0.51
C ALA A 361 -14.07 32.24 1.28
N VAL A 362 -13.51 32.63 2.42
CA VAL A 362 -12.78 31.72 3.32
C VAL A 362 -13.70 30.65 3.88
N LEU A 363 -14.91 31.01 4.34
CA LEU A 363 -15.89 30.04 4.83
C LEU A 363 -16.35 29.06 3.74
N GLN A 364 -16.57 29.53 2.51
CA GLN A 364 -16.91 28.67 1.38
C GLN A 364 -15.78 27.72 0.99
N LEU A 365 -14.53 28.20 1.01
CA LEU A 365 -13.33 27.38 0.80
C LEU A 365 -13.23 26.28 1.85
N LEU A 366 -13.37 26.63 3.13
CA LEU A 366 -13.33 25.67 4.24
C LEU A 366 -14.47 24.64 4.16
N ALA A 367 -15.69 25.07 3.82
CA ALA A 367 -16.82 24.16 3.62
C ALA A 367 -16.58 23.21 2.42
N GLY A 368 -16.02 23.72 1.33
CA GLY A 368 -15.62 22.93 0.16
C GLY A 368 -14.58 21.86 0.52
N ILE A 369 -13.49 22.26 1.18
CA ILE A 369 -12.44 21.36 1.69
C ILE A 369 -13.03 20.31 2.64
N GLY A 370 -13.87 20.74 3.59
CA GLY A 370 -14.52 19.86 4.56
C GLY A 370 -15.41 18.82 3.89
N SER A 371 -16.25 19.22 2.95
CA SER A 371 -17.14 18.32 2.19
C SER A 371 -16.37 17.33 1.31
N ALA A 372 -15.30 17.79 0.65
CA ALA A 372 -14.41 16.96 -0.16
C ALA A 372 -13.69 15.91 0.69
N SER A 373 -13.14 16.35 1.82
CA SER A 373 -12.45 15.47 2.77
C SER A 373 -13.40 14.43 3.34
N ALA A 374 -14.60 14.83 3.78
CA ALA A 374 -15.63 13.90 4.24
C ALA A 374 -16.03 12.89 3.17
N GLY A 375 -16.16 13.32 1.91
CA GLY A 375 -16.38 12.43 0.77
C GLY A 375 -15.25 11.41 0.60
N ALA A 376 -13.99 11.84 0.71
CA ALA A 376 -12.84 10.94 0.67
C ALA A 376 -12.81 9.95 1.84
N VAL A 377 -13.21 10.35 3.06
CA VAL A 377 -13.35 9.42 4.20
C VAL A 377 -14.34 8.30 3.91
N VAL A 378 -15.49 8.62 3.32
CA VAL A 378 -16.50 7.61 2.95
C VAL A 378 -15.96 6.65 1.90
N LEU A 379 -15.27 7.15 0.87
CA LEU A 379 -14.66 6.30 -0.16
C LEU A 379 -13.56 5.39 0.42
N GLU A 380 -12.73 5.91 1.34
CA GLU A 380 -11.72 5.13 2.07
C GLU A 380 -12.35 4.03 2.93
N ALA A 381 -13.46 4.32 3.62
CA ALA A 381 -14.17 3.36 4.44
C ALA A 381 -14.77 2.22 3.60
N ILE A 382 -15.39 2.54 2.47
CA ILE A 382 -15.93 1.55 1.52
C ILE A 382 -14.81 0.67 0.99
N TRP A 383 -13.71 1.28 0.52
CA TRP A 383 -12.54 0.55 0.03
C TRP A 383 -11.98 -0.42 1.09
N THR A 384 -11.86 0.03 2.34
CA THR A 384 -11.35 -0.79 3.45
C THR A 384 -12.30 -1.95 3.80
N ALA A 385 -13.61 -1.72 3.71
CA ALA A 385 -14.60 -2.77 3.91
C ALA A 385 -14.53 -3.84 2.80
N GLU A 386 -14.41 -3.41 1.53
CA GLU A 386 -14.22 -4.31 0.39
C GLU A 386 -12.94 -5.13 0.52
N GLU A 387 -11.85 -4.49 0.94
CA GLU A 387 -10.57 -5.16 1.23
C GLU A 387 -10.72 -6.26 2.28
N HIS A 388 -11.50 -6.01 3.34
CA HIS A 388 -11.77 -7.01 4.36
C HIS A 388 -12.55 -8.19 3.78
N VAL A 389 -13.59 -7.93 2.96
CA VAL A 389 -14.38 -8.96 2.28
C VAL A 389 -13.49 -9.81 1.37
N ILE A 390 -12.64 -9.20 0.55
CA ILE A 390 -11.74 -9.89 -0.38
C ILE A 390 -10.75 -10.81 0.34
N GLN A 391 -10.38 -10.50 1.59
CA GLN A 391 -9.46 -11.30 2.39
C GLN A 391 -10.11 -12.52 3.06
N THR A 392 -11.44 -12.64 3.06
CA THR A 392 -12.16 -13.76 3.68
C THR A 392 -12.15 -15.02 2.82
N GLU A 393 -12.14 -16.20 3.45
CA GLU A 393 -12.08 -17.50 2.75
C GLU A 393 -13.29 -17.74 1.82
N TRP A 394 -14.50 -17.38 2.25
CA TRP A 394 -15.73 -17.57 1.46
C TRP A 394 -15.74 -16.77 0.15
N TYR A 395 -15.03 -15.64 0.08
CA TYR A 395 -14.83 -14.91 -1.17
C TYR A 395 -13.99 -15.71 -2.17
N TRP A 396 -13.09 -16.59 -1.70
CA TRP A 396 -12.20 -17.41 -2.54
C TRP A 396 -12.79 -18.76 -2.95
N GLU A 397 -13.74 -19.28 -2.17
CA GLU A 397 -14.43 -20.57 -2.40
C GLU A 397 -15.36 -20.60 -3.63
N GLY A 398 -15.35 -19.54 -4.45
CA GLY A 398 -15.77 -19.55 -5.85
C GLY A 398 -17.28 -19.42 -6.11
N VAL A 399 -18.13 -19.85 -5.18
CA VAL A 399 -19.60 -19.70 -5.30
C VAL A 399 -20.01 -18.24 -5.07
N TYR A 400 -19.35 -17.55 -4.13
CA TYR A 400 -19.70 -16.19 -3.73
C TYR A 400 -18.83 -15.10 -4.36
N SER A 401 -17.70 -15.44 -4.99
CA SER A 401 -16.75 -14.46 -5.52
C SER A 401 -17.38 -13.56 -6.58
N THR A 402 -18.15 -14.15 -7.49
CA THR A 402 -18.78 -13.46 -8.63
C THR A 402 -19.89 -12.53 -8.16
N PRO A 403 -20.92 -12.99 -7.41
CA PRO A 403 -21.96 -12.09 -6.92
C PRO A 403 -21.43 -11.02 -5.96
N ALA A 404 -20.46 -11.36 -5.09
CA ALA A 404 -19.82 -10.37 -4.21
C ALA A 404 -19.09 -9.29 -5.01
N SER A 405 -18.32 -9.67 -6.04
CA SER A 405 -17.64 -8.70 -6.90
C SER A 405 -18.60 -7.81 -7.70
N ALA A 406 -19.74 -8.34 -8.14
CA ALA A 406 -20.78 -7.55 -8.81
C ALA A 406 -21.40 -6.52 -7.84
N ALA A 407 -21.67 -6.95 -6.61
CA ALA A 407 -22.17 -6.07 -5.56
C ALA A 407 -21.16 -4.96 -5.22
N MET A 408 -19.88 -5.28 -5.05
CA MET A 408 -18.82 -4.28 -4.83
C MET A 408 -18.73 -3.29 -6.00
N THR A 409 -18.80 -3.78 -7.24
CA THR A 409 -18.79 -2.91 -8.43
C THR A 409 -19.96 -1.93 -8.43
N LEU A 410 -21.16 -2.39 -8.06
CA LEU A 410 -22.34 -1.55 -7.93
C LEU A 410 -22.19 -0.53 -6.79
N VAL A 411 -21.71 -0.95 -5.63
CA VAL A 411 -21.43 -0.07 -4.48
C VAL A 411 -20.44 1.01 -4.88
N ASN A 412 -19.36 0.66 -5.59
CA ASN A 412 -18.39 1.60 -6.12
C ASN A 412 -19.02 2.59 -7.12
N CYS A 413 -19.89 2.15 -8.02
CA CYS A 413 -20.63 3.06 -8.92
C CYS A 413 -21.49 4.06 -8.14
N VAL A 414 -22.24 3.59 -7.13
CA VAL A 414 -23.09 4.43 -6.29
C VAL A 414 -22.26 5.40 -5.48
N ALA A 415 -21.18 4.93 -4.85
CA ALA A 415 -20.29 5.74 -4.02
C ALA A 415 -19.59 6.82 -4.84
N LEU A 416 -19.10 6.49 -6.05
CA LEU A 416 -18.47 7.46 -6.95
C LEU A 416 -19.49 8.44 -7.52
N ALA A 417 -20.68 7.99 -7.94
CA ALA A 417 -21.74 8.89 -8.41
C ALA A 417 -22.16 9.90 -7.33
N TRP A 418 -22.19 9.45 -6.07
CA TRP A 418 -22.42 10.28 -4.90
C TRP A 418 -21.25 11.23 -4.62
N ALA A 419 -20.01 10.74 -4.68
CA ALA A 419 -18.79 11.51 -4.40
C ALA A 419 -18.47 12.56 -5.48
N ALA A 420 -19.02 12.40 -6.69
CA ALA A 420 -18.82 13.33 -7.81
C ALA A 420 -19.22 14.77 -7.48
N ARG A 421 -20.09 14.97 -6.49
CA ARG A 421 -20.50 16.29 -6.02
C ARG A 421 -19.48 17.00 -5.13
N PHE A 422 -18.42 16.32 -4.68
CA PHE A 422 -17.51 16.80 -3.63
C PHE A 422 -16.04 16.94 -4.05
N ALA A 423 -15.72 17.08 -5.35
CA ALA A 423 -14.34 17.26 -5.82
C ALA A 423 -13.31 16.23 -5.27
N CYS A 424 -13.74 15.04 -4.84
CA CYS A 424 -12.86 14.06 -4.17
C CYS A 424 -12.54 12.82 -5.03
N ILE A 425 -13.24 12.61 -6.15
CA ILE A 425 -13.02 11.45 -7.02
C ILE A 425 -11.61 11.41 -7.59
N LEU A 426 -11.16 12.51 -8.21
CA LEU A 426 -9.85 12.55 -8.88
C LEU A 426 -8.68 12.27 -7.92
N PRO A 427 -8.57 12.95 -6.76
CA PRO A 427 -7.50 12.66 -5.81
C PRO A 427 -7.60 11.25 -5.20
N PHE A 428 -8.82 10.73 -4.99
CA PHE A 428 -9.03 9.34 -4.54
C PHE A 428 -8.60 8.31 -5.60
N ALA A 429 -9.01 8.49 -6.86
CA ALA A 429 -8.60 7.61 -7.95
C ALA A 429 -7.08 7.67 -8.16
N PHE A 430 -6.47 8.85 -8.03
CA PHE A 430 -5.02 9.00 -8.09
C PHE A 430 -4.31 8.27 -6.95
N SER A 431 -4.81 8.38 -5.71
CA SER A 431 -4.19 7.66 -4.59
C SER A 431 -4.31 6.14 -4.75
N ARG A 432 -5.41 5.61 -5.28
CA ARG A 432 -5.54 4.16 -5.49
C ARG A 432 -4.76 3.64 -6.69
N LEU A 433 -4.98 4.22 -7.86
CA LEU A 433 -4.37 3.75 -9.11
C LEU A 433 -2.88 4.04 -9.18
N PHE A 434 -2.50 5.29 -8.88
CA PHE A 434 -1.15 5.75 -9.07
C PHE A 434 -0.31 5.67 -7.82
N LYS A 435 -0.87 5.89 -6.62
CA LYS A 435 -0.05 5.83 -5.40
C LYS A 435 0.05 4.41 -4.83
N ASP A 436 -1.06 3.72 -4.63
CA ASP A 436 -1.05 2.43 -3.92
C ASP A 436 -0.66 1.25 -4.85
N ASP A 437 -1.11 1.27 -6.11
CA ASP A 437 -0.88 0.15 -7.06
C ASP A 437 0.29 0.38 -8.01
N TYR A 438 0.46 1.60 -8.55
CA TYR A 438 1.61 1.93 -9.38
C TYR A 438 2.79 2.37 -8.51
N MET A 439 2.68 3.46 -7.75
CA MET A 439 3.82 3.97 -7.02
C MET A 439 4.19 3.10 -5.83
N ASP A 440 3.34 2.49 -4.99
CA ASP A 440 3.87 1.64 -3.90
C ASP A 440 4.35 0.25 -4.38
N ALA A 441 4.00 -0.14 -5.63
CA ALA A 441 4.66 -1.23 -6.35
C ALA A 441 5.98 -0.79 -7.01
N TYR A 442 6.14 0.51 -7.34
CA TYR A 442 7.29 1.06 -8.08
C TYR A 442 8.18 2.10 -7.31
N ARG A 443 7.79 2.61 -6.14
CA ARG A 443 8.46 3.56 -5.19
C ARG A 443 9.15 2.83 -4.06
N THR A 444 9.08 1.51 -4.06
CA THR A 444 10.24 0.70 -3.70
C THR A 444 11.45 1.00 -4.60
N PHE A 445 11.31 1.79 -5.68
CA PHE A 445 12.34 2.04 -6.68
C PHE A 445 12.40 3.52 -7.11
N THR A 446 12.92 4.36 -6.21
CA THR A 446 13.78 5.54 -6.50
C THR A 446 14.40 6.01 -5.20
#